data_AF-A0A3D5B5M4-F1
#
_entry.id   AF-A0A3D5B5M4-F1
#
_cell.length_a   1.000
_cell.length_b   1.000
_cell.length_c   1.000
_cell.angle_alpha   90.00
_cell.angle_beta   90.00
_cell.angle_gamma   90.00
#
_symmetry.space_group_name_H-M   'P 1'
#
loop_
_entity.id
_entity.type
_entity.pdbx_description
1 polymer ?
#
loop_
_entity_poly.entity_id
_entity_poly.type
_entity_poly.pdbx_seq_one_letter_code
_entity_poly.pdbx_strand_id
1 'polypeptide(L)' 'MARIYDEPSRTFGEYLLIPGYSGSDCTPDKVSLQTPLVKYKKGEENCPITLNIPMVSAIMQAVSDDNMAIALAK' A
#
# COMPACT_ATOMS: atom_id res chain seq x y z
N MET A 1 30.59 3.04 -20.44
CA MET A 1 29.47 3.76 -21.08
C MET A 1 28.36 3.88 -20.03
N ALA A 2 27.77 5.06 -19.84
CA ALA A 2 26.70 5.24 -18.86
C ALA A 2 25.39 4.63 -19.36
N ARG A 3 24.51 4.22 -18.44
CA ARG A 3 23.16 3.76 -18.77
C ARG A 3 22.24 4.98 -18.81
N ILE A 4 21.58 5.19 -19.94
CA ILE A 4 20.60 6.27 -20.15
C ILE A 4 19.21 5.63 -20.23
N TYR A 5 18.22 6.33 -19.69
CA TYR A 5 16.80 5.94 -19.75
C TYR A 5 16.11 6.80 -20.82
N ASP A 6 15.13 6.21 -21.52
CA ASP A 6 14.41 6.89 -22.61
C ASP A 6 13.45 7.97 -22.10
N GLU A 7 12.94 7.81 -20.87
CA GLU A 7 11.94 8.69 -20.25
C GLU A 7 12.38 9.16 -18.85
N PRO A 8 11.95 10.34 -18.39
CA PRO A 8 12.24 10.84 -17.05
C PRO A 8 11.38 10.14 -15.98
N SER A 9 11.88 10.15 -14.73
CA SER A 9 11.06 9.76 -13.56
C SER A 9 9.91 10.75 -13.33
N ARG A 10 8.78 10.23 -12.83
CA ARG A 10 7.55 10.97 -12.58
C ARG A 10 7.15 10.90 -11.10
N THR A 11 6.33 11.83 -10.64
CA THR A 11 5.82 11.92 -9.26
C THR A 11 4.30 11.86 -9.22
N PHE A 12 3.71 11.65 -8.03
CA PHE A 12 2.25 11.45 -7.89
C PHE A 12 1.40 12.59 -8.46
N GLY A 13 1.88 13.84 -8.43
CA GLY A 13 1.15 15.00 -8.93
C GLY A 13 0.93 15.02 -10.45
N GLU A 14 1.56 14.12 -11.19
CA GLU A 14 1.45 14.03 -12.66
C GLU A 14 0.35 13.05 -13.12
N TYR A 15 -0.26 12.29 -12.20
CA TYR A 15 -1.20 11.22 -12.52
C TYR A 15 -2.64 11.57 -12.14
N LEU A 16 -3.60 11.09 -12.92
CA LEU A 16 -5.03 11.15 -12.64
C LEU A 16 -5.64 9.75 -12.72
N LEU A 17 -6.67 9.50 -11.91
CA LEU A 17 -7.47 8.28 -11.98
C LEU A 17 -8.62 8.50 -12.96
N ILE A 18 -8.70 7.66 -14.01
CA ILE A 18 -9.83 7.62 -14.93
C ILE A 18 -10.84 6.58 -14.38
N PRO A 19 -12.09 6.97 -14.06
CA PRO A 19 -13.08 6.02 -13.56
C PRO A 19 -13.37 4.89 -14.55
N GLY A 20 -13.49 3.67 -14.02
CA GLY A 20 -13.96 2.49 -14.75
C GLY A 20 -15.44 2.18 -14.47
N TYR A 21 -15.86 0.94 -14.76
CA TYR A 21 -17.18 0.46 -14.38
C TYR A 21 -17.29 0.25 -12.86
N SER A 22 -18.38 0.72 -12.25
CA SER A 22 -18.71 0.49 -10.84
C SER A 22 -20.01 -0.30 -10.75
N GLY A 23 -19.91 -1.56 -10.32
CA GLY A 23 -21.07 -2.43 -10.07
C GLY A 23 -21.89 -1.99 -8.86
N SER A 24 -23.09 -2.55 -8.70
CA SER A 24 -23.98 -2.24 -7.57
C SER A 24 -23.42 -2.69 -6.21
N ASP A 25 -22.46 -3.60 -6.21
CA ASP A 25 -21.73 -4.09 -5.04
C ASP A 25 -20.47 -3.28 -4.72
N CYS A 26 -20.01 -2.41 -5.63
CA CYS A 26 -18.84 -1.54 -5.46
C CYS A 26 -19.15 -0.38 -4.50
N THR A 27 -19.26 -0.74 -3.22
CA THR A 27 -19.65 0.14 -2.11
C THR A 27 -18.49 0.23 -1.11
N PRO A 28 -18.24 1.41 -0.49
CA PRO A 28 -17.06 1.60 0.35
C PRO A 28 -16.89 0.60 1.50
N ASP A 29 -17.98 0.13 2.10
CA ASP A 29 -18.01 -0.86 3.20
C ASP A 29 -17.57 -2.27 2.77
N LYS A 30 -17.58 -2.57 1.46
CA LYS A 30 -17.18 -3.87 0.90
C LYS A 30 -15.76 -3.89 0.36
N VAL A 31 -15.04 -2.78 0.40
CA VAL A 31 -13.66 -2.71 -0.06
C VAL A 31 -12.73 -3.35 0.98
N SER A 32 -12.02 -4.42 0.59
CA SER A 32 -10.93 -4.95 1.39
C SER A 32 -9.65 -4.15 1.14
N LEU A 33 -9.08 -3.62 2.22
CA LEU A 33 -7.77 -2.96 2.23
C LEU A 33 -6.65 -3.88 2.73
N GLN A 34 -6.95 -5.17 2.92
CA GLN A 34 -5.96 -6.13 3.41
C GLN A 34 -4.82 -6.28 2.40
N THR A 35 -3.58 -6.21 2.87
CA THR A 35 -2.39 -6.29 2.01
C THR A 35 -1.29 -7.15 2.64
N PRO A 36 -0.52 -7.94 1.86
CA PRO A 36 0.64 -8.67 2.36
C PRO A 36 1.79 -7.74 2.75
N LEU A 37 2.49 -8.05 3.85
CA LEU A 37 3.69 -7.30 4.29
C LEU A 37 5.00 -7.97 3.88
N VAL A 38 5.03 -9.30 3.81
CA VAL A 38 6.24 -10.08 3.52
C VAL A 38 6.11 -10.89 2.24
N LYS A 39 7.26 -11.22 1.63
CA LYS A 39 7.29 -12.11 0.46
C LYS A 39 6.66 -13.47 0.78
N TYR A 40 5.92 -14.01 -0.17
CA TYR A 40 5.31 -15.35 -0.12
C TYR A 40 5.46 -16.03 -1.48
N LYS A 41 5.27 -17.35 -1.53
CA LYS A 41 5.42 -18.10 -2.78
C LYS A 41 4.14 -18.02 -3.62
N LYS A 42 4.29 -18.02 -4.94
CA LYS A 42 3.16 -18.16 -5.85
C LYS A 42 2.43 -19.49 -5.56
N GLY A 43 1.12 -19.43 -5.39
CA GLY A 43 0.28 -20.58 -4.99
C GLY A 43 0.15 -20.78 -3.48
N GLU A 44 0.84 -19.98 -2.67
CA GLU A 44 0.69 -19.94 -1.22
C GLU A 44 -0.04 -18.64 -0.86
N GLU A 45 -1.37 -18.64 -0.96
CA GLU A 45 -2.18 -17.41 -0.84
C GLU A 45 -2.21 -16.83 0.59
N ASN A 46 -1.83 -17.63 1.59
CA ASN A 46 -1.73 -17.20 2.97
C ASN A 46 -0.35 -16.57 3.24
N CYS A 47 -0.25 -15.25 3.06
CA CYS A 47 0.95 -14.51 3.47
C CYS A 47 1.13 -14.60 5.01
N PRO A 48 2.34 -14.92 5.51
CA PRO A 48 2.58 -15.06 6.96
C PRO A 48 2.31 -13.80 7.77
N ILE A 49 2.42 -12.62 7.16
CA ILE A 49 2.13 -11.33 7.80
C ILE A 49 1.31 -10.49 6.83
N THR A 50 0.11 -10.11 7.25
CA THR A 50 -0.79 -9.22 6.52
C THR A 50 -1.12 -7.99 7.34
N LEU A 51 -1.44 -6.88 6.66
CA LEU A 51 -1.96 -5.66 7.26
C LEU A 51 -3.44 -5.54 6.91
N ASN A 52 -4.24 -5.00 7.83
CA ASN A 52 -5.66 -4.70 7.58
C ASN A 52 -5.85 -3.44 6.72
N ILE A 53 -4.90 -2.51 6.79
CA ILE A 53 -4.83 -1.28 6.00
C ILE A 53 -3.42 -1.12 5.42
N PRO A 54 -3.25 -0.57 4.20
CA PRO A 54 -1.96 -0.47 3.54
C PRO A 54 -1.16 0.77 4.01
N MET A 55 -0.99 0.90 5.33
CA MET A 55 -0.28 2.03 5.94
C MET A 55 0.71 1.56 7.00
N VAL A 56 1.88 2.19 7.01
CA VAL A 56 2.94 2.00 8.02
C VAL A 56 3.47 3.36 8.45
N SER A 57 3.93 3.48 9.68
CA SER A 57 4.59 4.69 10.16
C SER A 57 6.09 4.69 9.82
N ALA A 58 6.66 5.86 9.56
CA ALA A 58 8.06 5.99 9.18
C ALA A 58 9.00 5.73 10.36
N ILE A 59 10.18 5.14 10.11
CA ILE A 59 11.21 4.90 11.14
C ILE A 59 11.91 6.24 11.44
N MET A 60 11.30 7.05 12.30
CA MET A 60 11.75 8.40 12.63
C MET A 60 11.49 8.70 14.09
N GLN A 61 12.43 9.41 14.73
CA GLN A 61 12.37 9.78 16.15
C GLN A 61 11.11 10.58 16.52
N ALA A 62 10.59 11.38 15.61
CA ALA A 62 9.42 12.23 15.82
C ALA A 62 8.09 11.61 15.33
N VAL A 63 8.09 10.34 14.92
CA VAL A 63 6.92 9.70 14.30
C VAL A 63 6.54 8.41 15.00
N SER A 64 7.46 7.45 15.09
CA SER A 64 7.14 6.09 15.52
C SER A 64 7.65 5.82 16.93
N ASP A 65 6.94 6.37 17.91
CA ASP A 65 7.06 5.98 19.31
C ASP A 65 6.13 4.79 19.63
N ASP A 66 6.10 4.38 20.89
CA ASP A 66 5.24 3.29 21.39
C ASP A 66 3.74 3.62 21.29
N ASN A 67 3.36 4.88 21.51
CA ASN A 67 1.97 5.32 21.39
C ASN A 67 1.45 5.18 19.95
N MET A 68 2.24 5.66 18.96
CA MET A 68 1.89 5.55 17.55
C MET A 68 1.82 4.09 17.10
N ALA A 69 2.73 3.23 17.56
CA ALA A 69 2.72 1.81 17.26
C ALA A 69 1.43 1.11 17.74
N ILE A 70 0.99 1.42 18.98
CA ILE A 70 -0.27 0.89 19.53
C ILE A 70 -1.47 1.44 18.76
N ALA A 71 -1.46 2.74 18.41
CA ALA A 71 -2.56 3.38 17.71
C ALA A 71 -2.75 2.82 16.29
N LEU A 72 -1.66 2.57 15.56
CA LEU A 72 -1.70 2.05 14.18
C LEU A 72 -2.07 0.56 14.12
N ALA A 73 -1.75 -0.22 15.15
CA ALA A 73 -2.01 -1.65 15.19
C ALA A 73 -3.43 -2.03 15.66
N LYS A 74 -4.22 -1.07 16.15
CA LYS A 74 -5.63 -1.25 16.54
C LYS A 74 -6.56 -1.25 15.33
#